data_AF-A0A350ML81-F1
#
_entry.id   AF-A0A350ML81-F1
#
_cell.length_a   1.000
_cell.length_b   1.000
_cell.length_c   1.000
_cell.angle_alpha   90.00
_cell.angle_beta   90.00
_cell.angle_gamma   90.00
#
_symmetry.space_group_name_H-M   'P 1'
#
loop_
_entity.id
_entity.type
_entity.pdbx_description
1 polymer ?
#
loop_
_entity_poly.entity_id
_entity_poly.type
_entity_poly.pdbx_seq_one_letter_code
_entity_poly.pdbx_strand_id
1 'polypeptide(L)'
;MKTSLLILLLVFVSFFAVASEYDALESCEYFFISLKKRDYVKVWDSLSKESQKKIVNEVSSAVKKADENIDTPSVKKDFESCSVLCQSYWNSFLERFNPDYALNDSEWSLGEQEKDYAEIILRYKGSSDPSVMKMYREKGVWRFGLTETFWTRKYFM
;
A
#
# COMPACT_ATOMS: atom_id res chain seq x y z
N MET A 1 37.77 -0.88 34.03
CA MET A 1 36.65 -0.01 33.65
C MET A 1 36.65 0.22 32.13
N LYS A 2 36.42 -0.82 31.31
CA LYS A 2 36.39 -0.73 29.83
C LYS A 2 35.32 -1.62 29.16
N THR A 3 34.53 -2.34 29.95
CA THR A 3 33.51 -3.29 29.46
C THR A 3 32.10 -2.68 29.32
N SER A 4 31.79 -1.56 29.98
CA SER A 4 30.45 -0.94 29.90
C SER A 4 30.14 -0.19 28.61
N LEU A 5 31.15 0.33 27.90
CA LEU A 5 30.91 1.11 26.67
C LEU A 5 30.57 0.21 25.47
N LEU A 6 31.11 -1.02 25.45
CA LEU A 6 30.87 -1.99 24.37
C LEU A 6 29.44 -2.57 24.42
N ILE A 7 28.91 -2.77 25.62
CA ILE A 7 27.55 -3.30 25.83
C ILE A 7 26.50 -2.25 25.44
N LEU A 8 26.73 -0.98 25.75
CA LEU A 8 25.80 0.11 25.37
C LEU A 8 25.71 0.28 23.85
N LEU A 9 26.83 0.10 23.14
CA LEU A 9 26.89 0.23 21.68
C LEU A 9 26.23 -0.96 20.97
N LEU A 10 26.35 -2.18 21.51
CA LEU A 10 25.66 -3.37 21.00
C LEU A 10 24.14 -3.30 21.18
N VAL A 11 23.65 -2.73 22.29
CA VAL A 11 22.22 -2.53 22.55
C VAL A 11 21.62 -1.44 21.64
N PHE A 12 22.39 -0.40 21.32
CA PHE A 12 21.94 0.64 20.38
C PHE A 12 21.84 0.14 18.94
N VAL A 13 22.79 -0.68 18.48
CA VAL A 13 22.76 -1.25 17.11
C VAL A 13 21.60 -2.23 16.94
N SER A 14 21.24 -2.97 17.99
CA SER A 14 20.11 -3.92 17.94
C SER A 14 18.75 -3.22 17.90
N PHE A 15 18.60 -2.02 18.49
CA PHE A 15 17.34 -1.28 18.42
C PHE A 15 17.05 -0.69 17.02
N PHE A 16 18.08 -0.26 16.29
CA PHE A 16 17.92 0.23 14.91
C PHE A 16 17.71 -0.90 13.89
N ALA A 17 18.24 -2.09 14.14
CA ALA A 17 18.06 -3.23 13.24
C ALA A 17 16.64 -3.81 13.30
N VAL A 18 16.03 -3.88 14.48
CA VAL A 18 14.68 -4.45 14.68
C VAL A 18 13.58 -3.60 14.05
N ALA A 19 13.74 -2.27 14.00
CA ALA A 19 12.81 -1.39 13.29
C ALA A 19 12.73 -1.72 11.78
N SER A 20 13.83 -2.15 11.16
CA SER A 20 13.92 -2.27 9.70
C SER A 20 13.17 -3.46 9.08
N GLU A 21 12.86 -4.49 9.86
CA GLU A 21 12.29 -5.74 9.34
C GLU A 21 10.77 -5.63 9.11
N TYR A 22 10.05 -4.94 10.02
CA TYR A 22 8.59 -4.86 9.99
C TYR A 22 8.03 -3.58 9.34
N ASP A 23 8.88 -2.61 8.99
CA ASP A 23 8.47 -1.34 8.38
C ASP A 23 7.53 -1.52 7.16
N ALA A 24 7.82 -2.52 6.31
CA ALA A 24 7.00 -2.82 5.14
C ALA A 24 5.62 -3.37 5.51
N LEU A 25 5.55 -4.22 6.54
CA LEU A 25 4.31 -4.79 7.05
C LEU A 25 3.44 -3.70 7.68
N GLU A 26 4.01 -2.88 8.56
CA GLU A 26 3.31 -1.75 9.19
C GLU A 26 2.80 -0.76 8.15
N SER A 27 3.59 -0.45 7.12
CA SER A 27 3.18 0.44 6.04
C SER A 27 2.03 -0.16 5.21
N CYS A 28 2.03 -1.47 5.02
CA CYS A 28 0.97 -2.18 4.33
C CYS A 28 -0.33 -2.19 5.16
N GLU A 29 -0.25 -2.50 6.45
CA GLU A 29 -1.38 -2.46 7.37
C GLU A 29 -1.98 -1.04 7.45
N TYR A 30 -1.12 -0.01 7.48
CA TYR A 30 -1.52 1.39 7.50
C TYR A 30 -2.40 1.80 6.30
N PHE A 31 -2.19 1.22 5.11
CA PHE A 31 -3.09 1.42 3.96
C PHE A 31 -4.52 0.97 4.31
N PHE A 32 -4.70 -0.24 4.85
CA PHE A 32 -6.02 -0.77 5.20
C PHE A 32 -6.66 -0.02 6.36
N ILE A 33 -5.88 0.38 7.37
CA ILE A 33 -6.36 1.23 8.48
C ILE A 33 -6.87 2.57 7.94
N SER A 34 -6.11 3.21 7.06
CA SER A 34 -6.49 4.49 6.45
C SER A 34 -7.73 4.35 5.58
N LEU A 35 -7.83 3.25 4.83
CA LEU A 35 -8.98 2.93 4.00
C LEU A 35 -10.25 2.71 4.85
N LYS A 36 -10.14 1.97 5.96
CA LYS A 36 -11.23 1.79 6.94
C LYS A 36 -11.71 3.10 7.54
N LYS A 37 -10.77 4.00 7.87
CA LYS A 37 -11.07 5.35 8.39
C LYS A 37 -11.55 6.33 7.34
N ARG A 38 -11.57 5.93 6.05
CA ARG A 38 -11.86 6.80 4.90
C ARG A 38 -10.93 8.02 4.81
N ASP A 39 -9.71 7.90 5.32
CA ASP A 39 -8.68 8.93 5.20
C ASP A 39 -7.97 8.76 3.85
N TYR A 40 -8.65 9.17 2.79
CA TYR A 40 -8.25 8.87 1.42
C TYR A 40 -7.00 9.62 0.96
N VAL A 41 -6.64 10.73 1.61
CA VAL A 41 -5.34 11.37 1.40
C VAL A 41 -4.23 10.42 1.86
N LYS A 42 -4.35 9.81 3.04
CA LYS A 42 -3.38 8.81 3.52
C LYS A 42 -3.39 7.53 2.69
N VAL A 43 -4.56 7.08 2.25
CA VAL A 43 -4.67 5.95 1.31
C VAL A 43 -3.86 6.26 0.06
N TRP A 44 -4.12 7.41 -0.57
CA TRP A 44 -3.42 7.84 -1.77
C TRP A 44 -1.91 7.95 -1.58
N ASP A 45 -1.48 8.55 -0.47
CA ASP A 45 -0.07 8.68 -0.15
C ASP A 45 0.57 7.32 0.07
N SER A 46 -0.07 6.38 0.75
CA SER A 46 0.50 5.05 1.02
C SER A 46 0.75 4.19 -0.23
N LEU A 47 0.20 4.56 -1.39
CA LEU A 47 0.39 3.82 -2.65
C LEU A 47 1.71 4.11 -3.35
N SER A 48 2.23 3.11 -4.06
CA SER A 48 3.38 3.25 -4.96
C SER A 48 3.09 4.25 -6.08
N LYS A 49 4.13 4.83 -6.67
CA LYS A 49 3.95 5.76 -7.79
C LYS A 49 3.34 5.09 -9.02
N GLU A 50 3.63 3.81 -9.27
CA GLU A 50 2.99 3.08 -10.37
C GLU A 50 1.51 2.80 -10.10
N SER A 51 1.13 2.42 -8.87
CA SER A 51 -0.29 2.31 -8.49
C SER A 51 -1.03 3.64 -8.68
N GLN A 52 -0.46 4.74 -8.17
CA GLN A 52 -1.05 6.08 -8.33
C GLN A 52 -1.27 6.42 -9.82
N LYS A 53 -0.23 6.26 -10.64
CA LYS A 53 -0.29 6.51 -12.09
C LYS A 53 -1.33 5.63 -12.79
N LYS A 54 -1.40 4.35 -12.46
CA LYS A 54 -2.35 3.41 -13.06
C LYS A 54 -3.80 3.79 -12.74
N ILE A 55 -4.09 4.11 -11.47
CA ILE A 55 -5.41 4.57 -11.02
C ILE A 55 -5.81 5.85 -11.74
N VAL A 56 -4.94 6.86 -11.79
CA VAL A 56 -5.21 8.12 -12.49
C VAL A 56 -5.53 7.89 -13.97
N ASN A 57 -4.80 6.99 -14.64
CA ASN A 57 -5.04 6.67 -16.04
C ASN A 57 -6.38 5.97 -16.26
N GLU A 58 -6.75 5.02 -15.40
CA GLU A 58 -8.04 4.31 -15.48
C GLU A 58 -9.21 5.26 -15.22
N VAL A 59 -9.12 6.08 -14.18
CA VAL A 59 -10.15 7.09 -13.86
C VAL A 59 -10.25 8.12 -14.98
N SER A 60 -9.12 8.65 -15.47
CA SER A 60 -9.10 9.58 -16.61
C SER A 60 -9.80 8.99 -17.84
N SER A 61 -9.51 7.73 -18.14
CA SER A 61 -10.12 7.04 -19.29
C SER A 61 -11.62 6.79 -19.10
N ALA A 62 -12.08 6.61 -17.87
CA ALA A 62 -13.50 6.45 -17.54
C ALA A 62 -14.25 7.79 -17.61
N VAL A 63 -13.73 8.85 -16.99
CA VAL A 63 -14.41 10.16 -16.94
C VAL A 63 -14.42 10.85 -18.31
N LYS A 64 -13.39 10.67 -19.14
CA LYS A 64 -13.37 11.21 -20.51
C LYS A 64 -14.47 10.66 -21.41
N LYS A 65 -15.04 9.50 -21.09
CA LYS A 65 -16.21 8.97 -21.82
C LYS A 65 -17.48 9.75 -21.51
N ALA A 66 -17.53 10.44 -20.37
CA ALA A 66 -18.66 11.25 -19.92
C ALA A 66 -18.44 12.75 -20.18
N ASP A 67 -17.20 13.24 -20.05
CA ASP A 67 -16.81 14.61 -20.34
C ASP A 67 -15.39 14.67 -20.91
N GLU A 68 -15.29 15.00 -22.21
CA GLU A 68 -14.02 15.06 -22.94
C GLU A 68 -13.08 16.18 -22.48
N ASN A 69 -13.59 17.17 -21.74
CA ASN A 69 -12.80 18.32 -21.27
C ASN A 69 -11.96 17.99 -20.03
N ILE A 70 -12.22 16.87 -19.35
CA ILE A 70 -11.45 16.46 -18.18
C ILE A 70 -10.13 15.85 -18.62
N ASP A 71 -9.03 16.52 -18.32
CA ASP A 71 -7.68 16.03 -18.61
C ASP A 71 -7.08 15.21 -17.46
N THR A 72 -6.05 14.42 -17.79
CA THR A 72 -5.36 13.55 -16.84
C THR A 72 -4.63 14.32 -15.73
N PRO A 73 -3.98 15.47 -15.99
CA PRO A 73 -3.45 16.33 -14.95
C PRO A 73 -4.49 16.78 -13.91
N SER A 74 -5.71 17.11 -14.32
CA SER A 74 -6.79 17.50 -13.42
C SER A 74 -7.23 16.35 -12.53
N VAL A 75 -7.35 15.13 -13.09
CA VAL A 75 -7.63 13.92 -12.30
C VAL A 75 -6.51 13.65 -11.29
N LYS A 76 -5.25 13.79 -11.68
CA LYS A 76 -4.12 13.63 -10.76
C LYS A 76 -4.19 14.62 -9.59
N LYS A 77 -4.49 15.89 -9.87
CA LYS A 77 -4.63 16.93 -8.84
C LYS A 77 -5.82 16.67 -7.90
N ASP A 78 -6.92 16.14 -8.44
CA ASP A 78 -8.06 15.71 -7.64
C ASP A 78 -7.64 14.62 -6.62
N PHE A 79 -6.88 13.62 -7.05
CA PHE A 79 -6.36 12.57 -6.16
C PHE A 79 -5.33 13.09 -5.14
N GLU A 80 -4.45 14.01 -5.51
CA GLU A 80 -3.48 14.62 -4.59
C GLU A 80 -4.14 15.41 -3.45
N SER A 81 -5.32 15.97 -3.68
CA SER A 81 -6.11 16.70 -2.67
C SER A 81 -7.30 15.91 -2.12
N CYS A 82 -7.47 14.68 -2.59
CA CYS A 82 -8.65 13.85 -2.50
C CYS A 82 -10.00 14.60 -2.57
N SER A 83 -10.20 15.27 -3.70
CA SER A 83 -11.45 15.94 -4.06
C SER A 83 -12.49 14.91 -4.55
N VAL A 84 -13.42 15.32 -5.41
CA VAL A 84 -14.64 14.58 -5.77
C VAL A 84 -14.33 13.24 -6.43
N LEU A 85 -13.40 13.17 -7.38
CA LEU A 85 -13.13 11.94 -8.12
C LEU A 85 -12.45 10.89 -7.23
N CYS A 86 -11.50 11.32 -6.41
CA CYS A 86 -10.81 10.49 -5.43
C CYS A 86 -11.79 9.88 -4.41
N GLN A 87 -12.66 10.71 -3.83
CA GLN A 87 -13.68 10.23 -2.88
C GLN A 87 -14.62 9.22 -3.54
N SER A 88 -15.12 9.54 -4.74
CA SER A 88 -16.00 8.64 -5.50
C SER A 88 -15.32 7.29 -5.78
N TYR A 89 -14.06 7.31 -6.21
CA TYR A 89 -13.26 6.12 -6.48
C TYR A 89 -13.13 5.23 -5.24
N TRP A 90 -12.66 5.77 -4.11
CA TRP A 90 -12.43 4.98 -2.90
C TRP A 90 -13.73 4.54 -2.21
N ASN A 91 -14.79 5.34 -2.28
CA ASN A 91 -16.12 4.91 -1.83
C ASN A 91 -16.61 3.72 -2.65
N SER A 92 -16.49 3.78 -3.99
CA SER A 92 -16.86 2.68 -4.89
C SER A 92 -16.00 1.43 -4.67
N PHE A 93 -14.73 1.60 -4.32
CA PHE A 93 -13.85 0.51 -3.91
C PHE A 93 -14.37 -0.19 -2.65
N LEU A 94 -14.76 0.58 -1.63
CA LEU A 94 -15.30 0.07 -0.36
C LEU A 94 -16.69 -0.58 -0.48
N GLU A 95 -17.45 -0.33 -1.54
CA GLU A 95 -18.68 -1.08 -1.83
C GLU A 95 -18.39 -2.56 -2.14
N ARG A 96 -17.19 -2.87 -2.62
CA ARG A 96 -16.77 -4.20 -3.10
C ARG A 96 -15.76 -4.86 -2.17
N PHE A 97 -15.08 -4.08 -1.33
CA PHE A 97 -14.04 -4.56 -0.43
C PHE A 97 -14.25 -4.06 0.99
N ASN A 98 -14.23 -4.97 1.96
CA ASN A 98 -14.26 -4.64 3.38
C ASN A 98 -12.83 -4.71 3.97
N PRO A 99 -12.25 -3.59 4.46
CA PRO A 99 -10.91 -3.59 5.08
C PRO A 99 -10.77 -4.53 6.28
N ASP A 100 -11.86 -4.86 6.98
CA ASP A 100 -11.83 -5.80 8.10
C ASP A 100 -11.41 -7.21 7.68
N TYR A 101 -11.55 -7.57 6.40
CA TYR A 101 -11.03 -8.84 5.90
C TYR A 101 -9.51 -8.92 6.03
N ALA A 102 -8.80 -7.82 5.79
CA ALA A 102 -7.35 -7.75 5.97
C ALA A 102 -6.99 -7.53 7.45
N LEU A 103 -7.71 -6.64 8.15
CA LEU A 103 -7.31 -6.19 9.49
C LEU A 103 -7.66 -7.18 10.62
N ASN A 104 -8.80 -7.86 10.56
CA ASN A 104 -9.27 -8.70 11.68
C ASN A 104 -9.42 -10.17 11.30
N ASP A 105 -9.64 -10.47 10.03
CA ASP A 105 -9.94 -11.84 9.57
C ASP A 105 -8.74 -12.54 8.90
N SER A 106 -7.57 -11.89 8.87
CA SER A 106 -6.38 -12.41 8.22
C SER A 106 -5.17 -12.43 9.13
N GLU A 107 -4.31 -13.41 8.89
CA GLU A 107 -2.96 -13.48 9.46
C GLU A 107 -1.97 -12.83 8.48
N TRP A 108 -1.00 -12.11 9.04
CA TRP A 108 0.02 -11.39 8.30
C TRP A 108 1.39 -12.01 8.55
N SER A 109 2.17 -12.22 7.49
CA SER A 109 3.57 -12.62 7.61
C SER A 109 4.42 -12.00 6.52
N LEU A 110 5.71 -11.84 6.79
CA LEU A 110 6.69 -11.43 5.77
C LEU A 110 6.95 -12.58 4.79
N GLY A 111 7.02 -12.25 3.50
CA GLY A 111 7.46 -13.13 2.43
C GLY A 111 8.90 -12.81 2.02
N GLU A 112 9.14 -12.69 0.71
CA GLU A 112 10.41 -12.21 0.19
C GLU A 112 10.69 -10.76 0.63
N GLN A 113 11.94 -10.47 1.01
CA GLN A 113 12.35 -9.13 1.41
C GLN A 113 13.73 -8.80 0.86
N GLU A 114 13.78 -7.72 0.11
CA GLU A 114 14.99 -7.10 -0.40
C GLU A 114 15.10 -5.66 0.12
N LYS A 115 16.14 -4.94 -0.33
CA LYS A 115 16.39 -3.56 0.08
C LYS A 115 15.19 -2.64 -0.18
N ASP A 116 14.65 -2.70 -1.41
CA ASP A 116 13.63 -1.78 -1.91
C ASP A 116 12.32 -2.49 -2.33
N TYR A 117 12.18 -3.77 -1.99
CA TYR A 117 11.02 -4.59 -2.27
C TYR A 117 10.71 -5.50 -1.08
N ALA A 118 9.43 -5.73 -0.80
CA ALA A 118 9.01 -6.74 0.16
C ALA A 118 7.65 -7.32 -0.23
N GLU A 119 7.44 -8.56 0.17
CA GLU A 119 6.15 -9.25 0.08
C GLU A 119 5.53 -9.38 1.46
N ILE A 120 4.24 -9.08 1.53
CA ILE A 120 3.43 -9.32 2.71
C ILE A 120 2.40 -10.39 2.36
N ILE A 121 2.46 -11.51 3.04
CA ILE A 121 1.56 -12.64 2.85
C ILE A 121 0.36 -12.44 3.77
N LEU A 122 -0.83 -12.32 3.17
CA LEU A 122 -2.10 -12.15 3.86
C LEU A 122 -2.94 -13.42 3.73
N ARG A 123 -3.17 -14.13 4.84
CA ARG A 123 -3.95 -15.37 4.87
C ARG A 123 -5.29 -15.16 5.54
N TYR A 124 -6.35 -15.04 4.74
CA TYR A 124 -7.72 -14.95 5.23
C TYR A 124 -8.22 -16.29 5.77
N LYS A 125 -8.63 -16.34 7.05
CA LYS A 125 -9.29 -17.48 7.73
C LYS A 125 -8.72 -18.87 7.40
N GLY A 126 -7.40 -19.00 7.34
CA GLY A 126 -6.74 -20.29 7.04
C GLY A 126 -6.86 -20.75 5.58
N SER A 127 -7.22 -19.86 4.65
CA SER A 127 -7.21 -20.13 3.21
C SER A 127 -5.87 -20.76 2.79
N SER A 128 -5.92 -21.77 1.92
CA SER A 128 -4.73 -22.40 1.35
C SER A 128 -4.00 -21.50 0.33
N ASP A 129 -4.69 -20.52 -0.25
CA ASP A 129 -4.17 -19.58 -1.23
C ASP A 129 -4.13 -18.17 -0.61
N PRO A 130 -2.98 -17.73 -0.07
CA PRO A 130 -2.85 -16.40 0.52
C PRO A 130 -2.67 -15.32 -0.55
N SER A 131 -3.06 -14.09 -0.24
CA SER A 131 -2.73 -12.94 -1.08
C SER A 131 -1.28 -12.51 -0.82
N VAL A 132 -0.50 -12.35 -1.88
CA VAL A 132 0.89 -11.86 -1.81
C VAL A 132 0.91 -10.39 -2.20
N MET A 133 0.93 -9.51 -1.20
CA MET A 133 0.92 -8.06 -1.35
C MET A 133 2.32 -7.54 -1.60
N LYS A 134 2.47 -6.67 -2.60
CA LYS A 134 3.77 -6.12 -2.99
C LYS A 134 4.01 -4.75 -2.40
N MET A 135 5.13 -4.59 -1.73
CA MET A 135 5.59 -3.34 -1.14
C MET A 135 6.86 -2.86 -1.84
N TYR A 136 6.97 -1.55 -2.05
CA TYR A 136 8.11 -0.91 -2.73
C TYR A 136 8.65 0.22 -1.88
N ARG A 137 9.97 0.26 -1.66
CA ARG A 137 10.61 1.38 -0.95
C ARG A 137 10.93 2.50 -1.94
N GLU A 138 10.18 3.58 -1.86
CA GLU A 138 10.33 4.74 -2.73
C GLU A 138 10.83 5.94 -1.94
N LYS A 139 12.04 6.42 -2.24
CA LYS A 139 12.68 7.54 -1.52
C LYS A 139 12.73 7.31 0.01
N GLY A 140 12.99 6.07 0.41
CA GLY A 140 13.09 5.66 1.82
C GLY A 140 11.76 5.35 2.51
N VAL A 141 10.63 5.47 1.82
CA VAL A 141 9.30 5.18 2.37
C VAL A 141 8.71 3.95 1.70
N TRP A 142 8.22 3.00 2.49
CA TRP A 142 7.49 1.84 1.95
C TRP A 142 6.11 2.25 1.45
N ARG A 143 5.77 1.80 0.24
CA ARG A 143 4.53 2.10 -0.44
C ARG A 143 3.88 0.81 -0.93
N PHE A 144 2.56 0.74 -0.81
CA PHE A 144 1.81 -0.41 -1.25
C PHE A 144 1.56 -0.37 -2.76
N GLY A 145 2.03 -1.40 -3.45
CA GLY A 145 1.73 -1.64 -4.86
C GLY A 145 0.38 -2.31 -5.04
N LEU A 146 -0.71 -1.58 -4.83
CA LEU A 146 -2.08 -2.10 -4.98
C LEU A 146 -2.33 -2.70 -6.36
N THR A 147 -1.98 -1.97 -7.42
CA THR A 147 -2.17 -2.45 -8.80
C THR A 147 -1.14 -3.52 -9.17
N GLU A 148 0.09 -3.41 -8.66
CA GLU A 148 1.13 -4.41 -8.86
C GLU A 148 0.80 -5.76 -8.20
N THR A 149 -0.01 -5.71 -7.13
CA THR A 149 -0.56 -6.86 -6.42
C THR A 149 -1.74 -7.45 -7.18
N PHE A 150 -2.81 -6.68 -7.40
CA PHE A 150 -4.10 -7.23 -7.81
C PHE A 150 -4.46 -7.01 -9.29
N TRP A 151 -3.79 -6.09 -10.00
CA TRP A 151 -4.05 -5.79 -11.43
C TRP A 151 -3.13 -6.58 -12.35
N THR A 152 -2.48 -7.63 -11.82
CA THR A 152 -1.81 -8.61 -12.67
C THR A 152 -2.88 -9.29 -13.52
N ARG A 153 -3.04 -8.80 -14.75
CA ARG A 153 -3.61 -9.60 -15.84
C ARG A 153 -2.75 -10.86 -15.87
N LYS A 154 -3.27 -11.94 -15.29
CA LYS A 154 -2.85 -13.28 -15.66
C LYS A 154 -2.97 -13.31 -17.19
N TYR A 155 -1.83 -13.35 -17.88
CA TYR A 155 -1.79 -13.68 -19.30
C TYR A 155 -2.32 -15.11 -19.42
N PHE A 156 -3.65 -15.23 -19.48
CA PHE A 156 -4.36 -16.33 -20.09
C PHE A 156 -5.13 -15.72 -21.25
N MET A 157 -4.40 -15.52 -22.34
CA MET A 157 -4.93 -15.58 -23.70
C MET A 157 -4.45 -16.91 -24.27
#